data_AF-A0ABD1G0L1-F1
#
_entry.id   AF-A0ABD1G0L1-F1
#
_cell.length_a   1.000
_cell.length_b   1.000
_cell.length_c   1.000
_cell.angle_alpha   90.00
_cell.angle_beta   90.00
_cell.angle_gamma   90.00
#
_symmetry.space_group_name_H-M   'P 1'
#
loop_
_entity.id
_entity.type
_entity.pdbx_description
1 polymer ?
#
loop_
_entity_poly.entity_id
_entity_poly.type
_entity_poly.pdbx_seq_one_letter_code
_entity_poly.pdbx_strand_id
1 'polypeptide(L)'
;MGNKKIEHIDANCCPPYTGPATDYVLPPAPYLRVRQAAHRVSPAYIANYKLAIQRMKELDQTDPDDPRGFKQQANIHCAYCNGPYDQQGFPTLDIQVHNSWIFFPFHRWYLYFFERICGELVGPTGTGTTPMACTCPPCSLKATRRSTTATATKRTMATPSSTSASAPG
;
A
#
# COMPACT_ATOMS: atom_id res chain seq x y z
N MET A 1 3.41 33.83 -10.21
CA MET A 1 3.00 32.41 -10.34
C MET A 1 4.12 31.58 -9.76
N GLY A 2 3.89 30.91 -8.63
CA GLY A 2 4.95 30.19 -7.92
C GLY A 2 5.45 29.01 -8.74
N ASN A 3 6.77 28.91 -8.91
CA ASN A 3 7.42 27.75 -9.49
C ASN A 3 7.13 26.55 -8.59
N LYS A 4 6.20 25.70 -9.03
CA LYS A 4 5.97 24.39 -8.41
C LYS A 4 7.26 23.60 -8.63
N LYS A 5 8.06 23.41 -7.58
CA LYS A 5 9.12 22.40 -7.60
C LYS A 5 8.44 21.09 -7.96
N ILE A 6 8.77 20.55 -9.12
CA ILE A 6 8.48 19.16 -9.44
C ILE A 6 9.48 18.40 -8.58
N GLU A 7 9.04 17.96 -7.40
CA GLU A 7 9.80 17.00 -6.62
C GLU A 7 9.70 15.67 -7.37
N HIS A 8 10.75 15.35 -8.13
CA HIS A 8 10.97 13.99 -8.57
C HIS A 8 11.09 13.14 -7.32
N ILE A 9 10.19 12.17 -7.17
CA ILE A 9 10.36 11.12 -6.18
C ILE A 9 11.61 10.36 -6.64
N ASP A 10 12.75 10.61 -6.01
CA ASP A 10 13.99 9.81 -6.14
C ASP A 10 13.76 8.43 -5.51
N ALA A 11 12.76 7.71 -6.02
CA ALA A 11 12.55 6.32 -5.69
C ALA A 11 13.23 5.50 -6.78
N ASN A 12 14.30 4.81 -6.41
CA ASN A 12 14.77 3.66 -7.17
C ASN A 12 13.63 2.62 -7.19
N CYS A 13 12.78 2.71 -8.20
CA CYS A 13 11.60 1.86 -8.38
C CYS A 13 11.92 0.59 -9.17
N CYS A 14 13.20 0.32 -9.43
CA CYS A 14 13.60 -0.88 -10.15
C CYS A 14 13.22 -2.13 -9.33
N PRO A 15 12.44 -3.05 -9.91
CA PRO A 15 12.18 -4.34 -9.28
C PRO A 15 13.49 -5.14 -9.20
N PRO A 16 13.55 -6.11 -8.27
CA PRO A 16 14.71 -6.98 -8.13
C PRO A 16 14.93 -7.81 -9.40
N TYR A 17 16.19 -8.05 -9.75
CA TYR A 17 16.53 -8.85 -10.92
C TYR A 17 16.26 -10.33 -10.65
N THR A 18 15.36 -10.93 -11.44
CA THR A 18 14.91 -12.33 -11.26
C THR A 18 15.35 -13.25 -12.40
N GLY A 19 16.28 -12.80 -13.25
CA GLY A 19 16.74 -13.55 -14.43
C GLY A 19 16.00 -13.16 -15.72
N PRO A 20 16.19 -13.93 -16.80
CA PRO A 20 15.54 -13.66 -18.08
C PRO A 20 14.02 -13.85 -18.00
N ALA A 21 13.27 -12.93 -18.61
CA ALA A 21 11.82 -13.04 -18.72
C ALA A 21 11.44 -14.28 -19.57
N THR A 22 10.36 -14.95 -19.17
CA THR A 22 9.78 -16.08 -19.90
C THR A 22 8.35 -15.77 -20.31
N ASP A 23 7.89 -16.40 -21.40
CA ASP A 23 6.52 -16.23 -21.87
C ASP A 23 5.52 -16.82 -20.86
N TYR A 24 4.59 -15.99 -20.39
CA TYR A 24 3.62 -16.40 -19.40
C TYR A 24 2.52 -17.27 -20.01
N VAL A 25 2.40 -18.50 -19.52
CA VAL A 25 1.31 -19.42 -19.88
C VAL A 25 0.20 -19.34 -18.83
N LEU A 26 -1.03 -19.08 -19.27
CA LEU A 26 -2.19 -19.05 -18.38
C LEU A 26 -2.40 -20.43 -17.72
N PRO A 27 -2.40 -20.52 -16.39
CA PRO A 27 -2.64 -21.78 -15.71
C PRO A 27 -4.12 -22.19 -15.83
N PRO A 28 -4.44 -23.49 -15.75
CA PRO A 28 -5.81 -23.96 -15.64
C PRO A 28 -6.55 -23.26 -14.49
N ALA A 29 -7.78 -22.82 -14.74
CA ALA A 29 -8.62 -22.13 -13.76
C ALA A 29 -9.81 -23.03 -13.38
N PRO A 30 -9.62 -24.02 -12.49
CA PRO A 30 -10.71 -24.91 -12.07
C PRO A 30 -11.82 -24.17 -11.32
N TYR A 31 -11.52 -23.00 -10.76
CA TYR A 31 -12.46 -22.14 -10.06
C TYR A 31 -12.35 -20.71 -10.57
N LEU A 32 -13.51 -20.10 -10.83
CA LEU A 32 -13.58 -18.68 -11.16
C LEU A 32 -13.43 -17.84 -9.88
N ARG A 33 -12.46 -16.92 -9.88
CA ARG A 33 -12.33 -15.94 -8.78
C ARG A 33 -13.31 -14.78 -9.02
N VAL A 34 -14.13 -14.46 -8.02
CA VAL A 34 -15.13 -13.38 -8.12
C VAL A 34 -14.72 -12.22 -7.23
N ARG A 35 -14.43 -11.06 -7.83
CA ARG A 35 -14.17 -9.78 -7.14
C ARG A 35 -15.46 -9.29 -6.49
N GLN A 36 -15.51 -9.36 -5.16
CA GLN A 36 -16.67 -8.93 -4.39
C GLN A 36 -16.71 -7.41 -4.26
N ALA A 37 -17.91 -6.83 -4.22
CA ALA A 37 -18.05 -5.40 -3.96
C ALA A 37 -17.50 -5.10 -2.56
N ALA A 38 -16.47 -4.25 -2.50
CA ALA A 38 -15.72 -3.93 -1.29
C ALA A 38 -16.61 -3.68 -0.05
N HIS A 39 -17.71 -2.93 -0.21
CA HIS A 39 -18.61 -2.56 0.89
C HIS A 39 -19.57 -3.67 1.36
N ARG A 40 -19.60 -4.81 0.67
CA ARG A 40 -20.53 -5.93 0.94
C ARG A 40 -19.82 -7.22 1.35
N VAL A 41 -18.50 -7.16 1.56
CA VAL A 41 -17.70 -8.35 1.90
C VAL A 41 -17.96 -8.81 3.33
N SER A 42 -17.80 -10.12 3.58
CA SER A 42 -17.96 -10.68 4.92
C SER A 42 -16.78 -10.30 5.85
N PRO A 43 -16.95 -10.36 7.18
CA PRO A 43 -15.84 -10.17 8.12
C PRO A 43 -14.69 -11.15 7.89
N ALA A 44 -14.98 -12.41 7.53
CA ALA A 44 -13.99 -13.41 7.19
C ALA A 44 -13.17 -13.02 5.94
N TYR A 45 -13.83 -12.47 4.92
CA TYR A 45 -13.15 -11.93 3.76
C TYR A 45 -12.22 -10.78 4.14
N ILE A 46 -12.67 -9.84 4.97
CA ILE A 46 -11.83 -8.73 5.44
C ILE A 46 -10.61 -9.26 6.21
N ALA A 47 -10.79 -10.27 7.06
CA ALA A 47 -9.71 -10.88 7.82
C ALA A 47 -8.66 -11.51 6.89
N ASN A 48 -9.09 -12.28 5.88
CA ASN A 48 -8.18 -12.88 4.91
C ASN A 48 -7.42 -11.81 4.10
N TYR A 49 -8.06 -10.69 3.73
CA TYR A 49 -7.42 -9.63 2.96
C TYR A 49 -6.37 -8.92 3.80
N LYS A 50 -6.71 -8.61 5.05
CA LYS A 50 -5.76 -8.03 6.01
C LYS A 50 -4.57 -8.94 6.24
N LEU A 51 -4.81 -10.26 6.37
CA LEU A 51 -3.75 -11.25 6.50
C LEU A 51 -2.85 -11.25 5.26
N ALA A 52 -3.41 -11.24 4.05
CA ALA A 52 -2.63 -11.19 2.81
C ALA A 52 -1.70 -9.97 2.78
N ILE A 53 -2.25 -8.77 3.03
CA ILE A 53 -1.47 -7.53 3.03
C ILE A 53 -0.44 -7.52 4.16
N GLN A 54 -0.78 -8.08 5.33
CA GLN A 54 0.17 -8.24 6.42
C GLN A 54 1.35 -9.12 5.99
N ARG A 55 1.09 -10.28 5.38
CA ARG A 55 2.15 -11.17 4.88
C ARG A 55 3.01 -10.53 3.79
N MET A 56 2.41 -9.75 2.88
CA MET A 56 3.19 -8.99 1.90
C MET A 56 4.13 -7.96 2.54
N LYS A 57 3.70 -7.31 3.63
CA LYS A 57 4.53 -6.36 4.38
C LYS A 57 5.56 -7.04 5.28
N GLU A 58 5.29 -8.27 5.71
CA GLU A 58 6.27 -9.09 6.40
C GLU A 58 7.39 -9.49 5.44
N LEU A 59 7.07 -9.84 4.19
CA LEU A 59 8.08 -10.09 3.15
C LEU A 59 9.03 -8.90 2.97
N ASP A 60 8.52 -7.66 2.95
CA ASP A 60 9.38 -6.47 2.85
C ASP A 60 10.45 -6.39 3.97
N GLN A 61 10.20 -7.03 5.12
CA GLN A 61 11.13 -7.05 6.25
C GLN A 61 12.03 -8.29 6.24
N THR A 62 11.47 -9.46 5.91
CA THR A 62 12.18 -10.74 5.96
C THR A 62 13.00 -11.01 4.71
N ASP A 63 12.52 -10.57 3.56
CA ASP A 63 13.16 -10.73 2.25
C ASP A 63 12.85 -9.50 1.37
N PRO A 64 13.60 -8.39 1.55
CA PRO A 64 13.37 -7.14 0.82
C PRO A 64 13.48 -7.26 -0.70
N ASP A 65 14.16 -8.30 -1.19
CA ASP A 65 14.37 -8.58 -2.61
C ASP A 65 13.30 -9.52 -3.18
N ASP A 66 12.33 -9.99 -2.38
CA ASP A 66 11.19 -10.75 -2.89
C ASP A 66 10.28 -9.83 -3.72
N PRO A 67 10.10 -10.06 -5.04
CA PRO A 67 9.25 -9.23 -5.90
C PRO A 67 7.77 -9.22 -5.49
N ARG A 68 7.35 -10.16 -4.62
CA ARG A 68 5.98 -10.27 -4.10
C ARG A 68 5.74 -9.39 -2.88
N GLY A 69 6.79 -8.77 -2.31
CA GLY A 69 6.69 -7.84 -1.20
C GLY A 69 5.75 -6.66 -1.50
N PHE A 70 5.13 -6.09 -0.46
CA PHE A 70 4.19 -4.98 -0.61
C PHE A 70 4.85 -3.74 -1.23
N LYS A 71 6.08 -3.41 -0.82
CA LYS A 71 6.86 -2.32 -1.39
C LYS A 71 7.25 -2.61 -2.84
N GLN A 72 7.65 -3.84 -3.15
CA GLN A 72 8.06 -4.21 -4.50
C GLN A 72 6.89 -4.18 -5.49
N GLN A 73 5.70 -4.61 -5.06
CA GLN A 73 4.49 -4.46 -5.88
C GLN A 73 4.18 -2.99 -6.18
N ALA A 74 4.36 -2.08 -5.21
CA ALA A 74 4.21 -0.63 -5.44
C ALA A 74 5.28 -0.08 -6.40
N ASN A 75 6.52 -0.58 -6.31
CA ASN A 75 7.62 -0.20 -7.20
C ASN A 75 7.32 -0.55 -8.67
N ILE A 76 6.63 -1.66 -8.95
CA ILE A 76 6.20 -2.01 -10.32
C ILE A 76 5.35 -0.87 -10.93
N HIS A 77 4.35 -0.38 -10.20
CA HIS A 77 3.54 0.73 -10.70
C HIS A 77 4.40 2.00 -10.89
N CYS A 78 5.28 2.33 -9.96
CA CYS A 78 6.21 3.46 -10.15
C CYS A 78 7.06 3.30 -11.44
N ALA A 79 7.60 2.09 -11.67
CA ALA A 79 8.52 1.83 -12.77
C ALA A 79 7.87 1.93 -14.16
N TYR A 80 6.61 1.56 -14.31
CA TYR A 80 5.91 1.65 -15.60
C TYR A 80 5.23 3.00 -15.85
N CYS A 81 5.19 3.88 -14.84
CA CYS A 81 4.39 5.11 -14.88
C CYS A 81 5.23 6.39 -14.82
N ASN A 82 6.45 6.33 -14.30
CA ASN A 82 7.33 7.50 -14.11
C ASN A 82 8.52 7.52 -15.08
N GLY A 83 8.49 6.72 -16.15
CA GLY A 83 9.49 6.71 -17.21
C GLY A 83 10.89 6.13 -16.93
N PRO A 84 11.16 5.27 -15.91
CA PRO A 84 12.50 4.70 -15.74
C PRO A 84 12.84 3.58 -16.75
N TYR A 85 11.93 3.22 -17.66
CA TYR A 85 12.19 2.23 -18.70
C TYR A 85 12.13 2.85 -20.08
N ASP A 86 13.18 2.63 -20.86
CA ASP A 86 13.23 3.02 -22.27
C ASP A 86 12.57 1.95 -23.15
N GLN A 87 12.01 2.39 -24.28
CA GLN A 87 11.52 1.47 -25.30
C GLN A 87 12.68 0.79 -26.02
N GLN A 88 12.59 -0.54 -26.18
CA GLN A 88 13.61 -1.29 -26.90
C GLN A 88 13.71 -0.81 -28.35
N GLY A 89 14.90 -0.39 -28.77
CA GLY A 89 15.15 0.20 -30.09
C GLY A 89 14.89 1.71 -30.18
N PHE A 90 14.33 2.33 -29.14
CA PHE A 90 14.06 3.77 -29.07
C PHE A 90 14.48 4.33 -27.69
N PRO A 91 15.79 4.47 -27.43
CA PRO A 91 16.33 4.79 -26.11
C PRO A 91 16.02 6.21 -25.60
N THR A 92 15.40 7.06 -26.42
CA THR A 92 14.96 8.40 -26.03
C THR A 92 13.47 8.47 -25.73
N LEU A 93 12.77 7.32 -25.79
CA LEU A 93 11.34 7.23 -25.55
C LEU A 93 11.08 6.34 -24.35
N ASP A 94 10.57 6.96 -23.29
CA ASP A 94 10.15 6.25 -22.10
C ASP A 94 8.91 5.38 -22.39
N ILE A 95 8.77 4.30 -21.63
CA ILE A 95 7.53 3.55 -21.50
C ILE A 95 6.60 4.31 -20.57
N GLN A 96 5.42 4.68 -21.08
CA GLN A 96 4.34 5.29 -20.30
C GLN A 96 3.05 4.50 -20.49
N VAL A 97 2.62 3.82 -19.44
CA VAL A 97 1.38 3.01 -19.47
C VAL A 97 0.12 3.85 -19.28
N HIS A 98 0.24 5.08 -18.80
CA HIS A 98 -0.89 6.01 -18.67
C HIS A 98 -1.18 6.78 -19.96
N ASN A 99 -2.40 7.32 -20.06
CA ASN A 99 -2.86 8.19 -21.15
C ASN A 99 -2.75 7.55 -22.55
N SER A 100 -2.81 6.22 -22.61
CA SER A 100 -2.70 5.45 -23.84
C SER A 100 -3.59 4.20 -23.75
N TRP A 101 -3.76 3.52 -24.87
CA TRP A 101 -4.54 2.28 -24.96
C TRP A 101 -3.98 1.10 -24.13
N ILE A 102 -2.72 1.16 -23.70
CA ILE A 102 -2.09 0.11 -22.88
C ILE A 102 -2.44 0.23 -21.40
N PHE A 103 -3.12 1.30 -21.01
CA PHE A 103 -3.62 1.52 -19.66
C PHE A 103 -4.42 0.31 -19.14
N PHE A 104 -5.46 -0.10 -19.86
CA PHE A 104 -6.33 -1.20 -19.43
C PHE A 104 -5.62 -2.56 -19.37
N PRO A 105 -4.88 -3.02 -20.41
CA PRO A 105 -4.20 -4.30 -20.35
C PRO A 105 -3.10 -4.32 -19.27
N PHE A 106 -2.33 -3.25 -19.09
CA PHE A 106 -1.31 -3.17 -18.04
C PHE A 106 -1.92 -3.36 -16.65
N HIS A 107 -2.93 -2.56 -16.31
CA HIS A 107 -3.56 -2.63 -14.99
C HIS A 107 -4.30 -3.95 -14.75
N ARG A 108 -4.87 -4.57 -15.81
CA ARG A 108 -5.47 -5.90 -15.72
C ARG A 108 -4.43 -6.95 -15.33
N TRP A 109 -3.27 -6.96 -15.99
CA TRP A 109 -2.19 -7.91 -15.68
C TRP A 109 -1.54 -7.63 -14.32
N TYR A 110 -1.33 -6.36 -13.97
CA TYR A 110 -0.83 -5.97 -12.66
C TYR A 110 -1.72 -6.53 -11.52
N LEU A 111 -3.03 -6.30 -11.61
CA LEU A 111 -3.99 -6.83 -10.63
C LEU A 111 -4.12 -8.35 -10.68
N TYR A 112 -4.00 -8.96 -11.88
CA TYR A 112 -4.04 -10.41 -12.03
C TYR A 112 -2.94 -11.09 -11.20
N PHE A 113 -1.69 -10.60 -11.26
CA PHE A 113 -0.60 -11.16 -10.47
C PHE A 113 -0.73 -10.80 -8.99
N PHE A 114 -1.08 -9.55 -8.67
CA PHE A 114 -1.29 -9.10 -7.30
C PHE A 114 -2.30 -9.99 -6.54
N GLU A 115 -3.45 -10.29 -7.14
CA GLU A 115 -4.48 -11.12 -6.49
C GLU A 115 -4.01 -12.56 -6.27
N ARG A 116 -3.19 -13.10 -7.18
CA ARG A 116 -2.64 -14.45 -7.03
C ARG A 116 -1.61 -14.51 -5.90
N ILE A 117 -0.76 -13.49 -5.79
CA ILE A 117 0.20 -13.34 -4.69
C ILE A 117 -0.55 -13.30 -3.35
N CYS A 118 -1.59 -12.46 -3.24
CA CYS A 118 -2.39 -12.41 -2.02
C CYS A 118 -3.03 -13.76 -1.66
N GLY A 119 -3.56 -14.49 -2.66
CA GLY A 119 -4.15 -15.81 -2.45
C GLY A 119 -3.13 -16.86 -2.00
N GLU A 120 -1.92 -16.81 -2.55
CA GLU A 120 -0.82 -17.71 -2.18
C GLU A 120 -0.35 -17.46 -0.74
N LEU A 121 -0.20 -16.20 -0.33
CA LEU A 121 0.30 -15.83 1.00
C LEU A 121 -0.69 -16.12 2.14
N VAL A 122 -1.99 -16.14 1.86
CA VAL A 122 -3.02 -16.56 2.83
C VAL A 122 -3.12 -18.08 2.94
N GLY A 123 -2.82 -18.80 1.86
CA GLY A 123 -2.88 -20.25 1.79
C GLY A 123 -4.32 -20.83 1.76
N PRO A 124 -4.45 -22.16 1.66
CA PRO A 124 -5.75 -22.86 1.60
C PRO A 124 -6.56 -22.79 2.90
N THR A 125 -5.95 -22.35 4.00
CA THR A 125 -6.57 -22.23 5.34
C THR A 125 -7.18 -20.87 5.61
N GLY A 126 -7.18 -19.94 4.64
CA GLY A 126 -7.96 -18.73 4.72
C GLY A 126 -9.41 -19.08 5.09
N THR A 127 -9.99 -18.38 6.06
CA THR A 127 -11.30 -18.68 6.67
C THR A 127 -12.50 -18.63 5.71
N GLY A 128 -12.27 -18.53 4.40
CA GLY A 128 -13.28 -18.56 3.36
C GLY A 128 -12.82 -19.46 2.21
N THR A 129 -13.65 -20.43 1.86
CA THR A 129 -13.55 -21.36 0.72
C THR A 129 -13.60 -20.70 -0.65
N THR A 130 -13.63 -19.36 -0.72
CA THR A 130 -13.72 -18.61 -1.98
C THR A 130 -12.33 -18.16 -2.43
N PRO A 131 -11.92 -18.45 -3.67
CA PRO A 131 -10.73 -17.86 -4.27
C PRO A 131 -10.79 -16.33 -4.14
N MET A 132 -9.90 -15.77 -3.32
CA MET A 132 -9.94 -14.35 -3.02
C MET A 132 -9.52 -13.55 -4.24
N ALA A 133 -10.37 -12.64 -4.67
CA ALA A 133 -10.06 -11.66 -5.69
C ALA A 133 -9.92 -10.31 -4.97
N CYS A 134 -8.70 -10.05 -4.50
CA CYS A 134 -8.34 -8.99 -3.55
C CYS A 134 -8.67 -7.58 -4.07
N THR A 135 -9.91 -7.15 -3.89
CA THR A 135 -10.30 -5.75 -3.99
C THR A 135 -10.18 -5.09 -2.64
N CYS A 136 -9.54 -3.91 -2.59
CA CYS A 136 -9.44 -3.10 -1.38
C CYS A 136 -10.84 -2.91 -0.76
N PRO A 137 -11.12 -3.44 0.45
CA PRO A 137 -12.37 -3.16 1.15
C PRO A 137 -12.47 -1.65 1.41
N PRO A 138 -13.67 -1.09 1.67
CA PRO A 138 -13.73 0.26 2.18
C PRO A 138 -12.86 0.30 3.41
N CYS A 139 -11.93 1.25 3.43
CA CYS A 139 -11.29 1.67 4.65
C CYS A 139 -12.42 1.99 5.63
N SER A 140 -12.72 1.06 6.54
CA SER A 140 -13.29 1.40 7.83
C SER A 140 -12.20 2.15 8.60
N LEU A 141 -11.85 3.34 8.10
CA LEU A 141 -11.52 4.47 8.95
C LEU A 141 -12.75 4.61 9.83
N LYS A 142 -12.76 3.92 10.98
CA LYS A 142 -13.56 4.41 12.08
C LYS A 142 -13.12 5.84 12.22
N ALA A 143 -13.97 6.79 11.85
CA ALA A 143 -13.85 8.14 12.30
C ALA A 143 -13.98 8.04 13.82
N THR A 144 -12.88 7.76 14.50
CA THR A 144 -12.80 7.91 15.94
C THR A 144 -12.88 9.39 16.13
N ARG A 145 -14.11 9.90 16.25
CA ARG A 145 -14.36 11.25 16.71
C ARG A 145 -13.71 11.29 18.08
N ARG A 146 -12.53 11.91 18.15
CA ARG A 146 -11.82 12.11 19.41
C ARG A 146 -12.77 12.95 20.26
N SER A 147 -13.47 12.31 21.19
CA SER A 147 -14.23 13.03 22.20
C SER A 147 -13.21 13.72 23.06
N THR A 148 -12.88 14.97 22.72
CA THR A 148 -12.21 15.86 23.65
C THR A 148 -13.25 16.23 24.71
N THR A 149 -13.43 15.36 25.70
CA THR A 149 -13.83 15.84 27.03
C THR A 149 -12.65 16.60 27.57
N ALA A 150 -12.58 17.90 27.22
CA ALA A 150 -11.76 18.85 27.92
C ALA A 150 -12.36 18.98 29.32
N THR A 151 -11.84 18.22 30.28
CA THR A 151 -12.05 18.52 31.69
C THR A 151 -11.37 19.85 31.96
N ALA A 152 -12.16 20.92 32.04
CA ALA A 152 -11.70 22.24 32.39
C ALA A 152 -11.26 22.25 33.86
N THR A 153 -9.99 21.91 34.11
CA THR A 153 -9.36 22.12 35.43
C THR A 153 -9.18 23.62 35.60
N LYS A 154 -10.07 24.22 36.40
CA LYS A 154 -10.02 25.63 36.80
C LYS A 154 -8.73 25.88 37.58
N ARG A 155 -7.72 26.46 36.93
CA ARG A 155 -6.45 26.83 37.56
C ARG A 155 -6.69 28.09 38.40
N THR A 156 -6.78 27.93 39.71
CA THR A 156 -6.85 29.02 40.68
C THR A 156 -5.57 29.85 40.59
N MET A 157 -5.69 31.16 40.33
CA MET A 157 -4.57 32.10 40.35
C MET A 157 -4.09 32.27 41.79
N ALA A 158 -2.86 31.82 42.08
CA ALA A 158 -2.16 32.19 43.30
C ALA A 158 -1.41 33.50 43.06
N THR A 159 -1.73 34.52 43.85
CA THR A 159 -1.04 35.80 43.94
C THR A 159 0.35 35.64 44.58
N PRO A 160 1.40 36.30 44.09
CA PRO A 160 2.72 36.22 44.70
C PRO A 160 2.80 37.12 45.94
N SER A 161 3.04 36.53 47.10
CA SER A 161 3.46 37.24 48.32
C SER A 161 4.98 37.28 48.39
N SER A 162 5.56 38.47 48.25
CA SER A 162 6.96 38.75 48.54
C SER A 162 7.14 38.95 50.05
N THR A 163 7.86 38.04 50.71
CA THR A 163 8.40 38.27 52.06
C THR A 163 9.92 38.34 51.97
N SER A 164 10.45 39.52 52.30
CA SER A 164 11.86 39.82 52.48
C SER A 164 12.43 39.07 53.68
N ALA A 165 13.60 38.46 53.50
CA ALA A 165 14.38 37.86 54.56
C ALA A 165 15.14 38.95 55.35
N SER A 166 15.05 38.91 56.68
CA SER A 166 15.98 39.58 57.59
C SER A 166 16.83 38.49 58.28
N ALA A 167 18.15 38.64 58.21
CA ALA A 167 19.14 37.85 58.94
C ALA A 167 19.70 38.68 60.11
N PRO A 168 20.33 38.06 61.13
CA PRO A 168 20.46 38.63 62.46
C PRO A 168 21.71 39.50 62.63
N GLY A 169 21.63 40.48 63.54
CA GLY A 169 22.72 41.37 63.97
C GLY A 169 22.24 42.77 64.28
#